data_AF-A0A4R0FFU2-F1
#
_entry.id   AF-A0A4R0FFU2-F1
#
_cell.length_a   1.000
_cell.length_b   1.000
_cell.length_c   1.000
_cell.angle_alpha   90.00
_cell.angle_beta   90.00
_cell.angle_gamma   90.00
#
_symmetry.space_group_name_H-M   'P 1'
#
loop_
_entity.id
_entity.type
_entity.pdbx_description
1 polymer ?
#
loop_
_entity_poly.entity_id
_entity_poly.type
_entity_poly.pdbx_seq_one_letter_code
_entity_poly.pdbx_strand_id
1 'polypeptide(L)'
;MEQLICYKELPVWTQQGIPQGFKNQHNTKVGTWAKLTVLRGELHFAILDESGAVQSEHVFTPEQQPPFIEPQAWHKIGSASDDMQCQLRFYCLPQDYFSKKYQLTATHSEVLAAMPYLHGGHALDVGCGSGRNALYLSQHGFKVDAWDVNENSLQTLRQIVQTEQIDQLQIQRRDLNTDASIPGQYEFIYCTVVMMFLEAKTIPSLITQMQQATVSGGYNLIVCAMDTADLPAQPDFPFAFQPGELSAYYEGWKIVKYNENVGELHRVDEQGNRIKQHFVTLLAQKSEA
;
A
#
# COMPACT_ATOMS: atom_id res chain seq x y z
N MET A 1 -4.52 6.82 19.66
CA MET A 1 -4.87 7.81 18.63
C MET A 1 -4.09 7.39 17.40
N GLU A 2 -4.75 6.96 16.33
CA GLU A 2 -4.05 6.48 15.14
C GLU A 2 -3.18 7.60 14.56
N GLN A 3 -1.93 7.28 14.21
CA GLN A 3 -0.96 8.28 13.76
C GLN A 3 -1.21 8.62 12.28
N LEU A 4 -2.00 9.67 12.05
CA LEU A 4 -2.29 10.19 10.71
C LEU A 4 -1.07 10.90 10.10
N ILE A 5 -0.86 10.72 8.80
CA ILE A 5 0.24 11.35 8.03
C ILE A 5 -0.34 12.25 6.94
N CYS A 6 0.18 13.47 6.82
CA CYS A 6 -0.22 14.42 5.77
C CYS A 6 0.35 13.97 4.42
N TYR A 7 -0.51 13.69 3.45
CA TYR A 7 -0.10 13.25 2.11
C TYR A 7 -0.30 14.33 1.03
N LYS A 8 -1.12 15.36 1.33
CA LYS A 8 -1.35 16.47 0.40
C LYS A 8 -1.64 17.75 1.17
N GLU A 9 -0.92 18.81 0.81
CA GLU A 9 -1.13 20.16 1.34
C GLU A 9 -1.57 21.06 0.18
N LEU A 10 -2.64 21.83 0.41
CA LEU A 10 -3.07 22.86 -0.54
C LEU A 10 -2.46 24.22 -0.15
N PRO A 11 -2.34 25.16 -1.11
CA PRO A 11 -1.93 26.52 -0.82
C PRO A 11 -2.84 27.20 0.20
N VAL A 12 -2.35 28.26 0.83
CA VAL A 12 -3.18 29.14 1.65
C VAL A 12 -4.23 29.81 0.76
N TRP A 13 -5.48 29.79 1.22
CA TRP A 13 -6.61 30.43 0.55
C TRP A 13 -7.01 31.70 1.28
N THR A 14 -7.25 32.76 0.52
CA THR A 14 -8.01 33.92 0.96
C THR A 14 -9.51 33.71 0.74
N GLN A 15 -10.37 34.63 1.20
CA GLN A 15 -11.83 34.54 1.02
C GLN A 15 -12.23 34.29 -0.44
N GLN A 16 -11.59 35.00 -1.37
CA GLN A 16 -11.85 34.89 -2.80
C GLN A 16 -11.19 33.65 -3.42
N GLY A 17 -10.13 33.14 -2.80
CA GLY A 17 -9.34 32.00 -3.27
C GLY A 17 -9.89 30.62 -2.88
N ILE A 18 -10.93 30.53 -2.05
CA ILE A 18 -11.56 29.25 -1.71
C ILE A 18 -12.18 28.64 -2.98
N PRO A 19 -11.75 27.44 -3.42
CA PRO A 19 -12.30 26.82 -4.62
C PRO A 19 -13.78 26.48 -4.46
N GLN A 20 -14.56 26.66 -5.53
CA GLN A 20 -16.01 26.50 -5.50
C GLN A 20 -16.47 25.12 -5.00
N GLY A 21 -15.71 24.07 -5.31
CA GLY A 21 -16.00 22.70 -4.82
C GLY A 21 -16.10 22.61 -3.30
N PHE A 22 -15.32 23.38 -2.56
CA PHE A 22 -15.33 23.39 -1.09
C PHE A 22 -16.48 24.23 -0.50
N LYS A 23 -17.10 25.11 -1.31
CA LYS A 23 -18.30 25.90 -0.94
C LYS A 23 -19.59 25.11 -1.16
N ASN A 24 -19.55 24.10 -2.03
CA ASN A 24 -20.66 23.19 -2.27
C ASN A 24 -20.60 22.00 -1.29
N GLN A 25 -21.71 21.27 -1.16
CA GLN A 25 -21.72 20.02 -0.39
C GLN A 25 -20.76 19.01 -1.02
N HIS A 26 -19.84 18.50 -0.20
CA HIS A 26 -18.88 17.47 -0.59
C HIS A 26 -18.43 16.68 0.64
N ASN A 27 -17.66 15.62 0.40
CA ASN A 27 -16.96 14.89 1.45
C ASN A 27 -15.58 14.44 0.95
N THR A 28 -14.76 13.96 1.87
CA THR A 28 -13.51 13.29 1.55
C THR A 28 -13.75 11.80 1.31
N LYS A 29 -12.94 11.19 0.44
CA LYS A 29 -12.99 9.75 0.18
C LYS A 29 -12.71 8.94 1.45
N VAL A 30 -13.17 7.69 1.51
CA VAL A 30 -12.77 6.69 2.53
C VAL A 30 -11.26 6.73 2.81
N GLY A 31 -10.87 6.68 4.09
CA GLY A 31 -9.48 6.74 4.54
C GLY A 31 -8.79 8.09 4.32
N THR A 32 -9.56 9.17 4.15
CA THR A 32 -9.03 10.53 3.95
C THR A 32 -9.60 11.47 5.00
N TRP A 33 -8.77 11.89 5.93
CA TRP A 33 -9.09 12.96 6.85
C TRP A 33 -8.67 14.29 6.24
N ALA A 34 -9.42 15.34 6.53
CA ALA A 34 -9.00 16.70 6.16
C ALA A 34 -8.78 17.53 7.42
N LYS A 35 -7.70 18.32 7.44
CA LYS A 35 -7.44 19.31 8.46
C LYS A 35 -7.44 20.68 7.82
N LEU A 36 -8.50 21.43 8.12
CA LEU A 36 -8.55 22.84 7.82
C LEU A 36 -7.85 23.60 8.95
N THR A 37 -7.12 24.66 8.63
CA THR A 37 -6.45 25.49 9.62
C THR A 37 -6.72 26.93 9.28
N VAL A 38 -7.40 27.65 10.18
CA VAL A 38 -7.66 29.09 10.03
C VAL A 38 -6.44 29.83 10.53
N LEU A 39 -5.80 30.57 9.64
CA LEU A 39 -4.58 31.36 9.92
C LEU A 39 -4.93 32.80 10.30
N ARG A 40 -6.05 33.32 9.77
CA ARG A 40 -6.55 34.66 10.04
C ARG A 40 -8.06 34.72 9.77
N GLY A 41 -8.75 35.64 10.45
CA GLY A 41 -10.16 35.94 10.20
C GLY A 41 -11.10 34.85 10.70
N GLU A 42 -12.30 34.81 10.14
CA GLU A 42 -13.37 33.89 10.54
C GLU A 42 -13.81 33.04 9.35
N LEU A 43 -14.12 31.77 9.63
CA LEU A 43 -14.63 30.83 8.65
C LEU A 43 -15.90 30.14 9.17
N HIS A 44 -17.00 30.31 8.45
CA HIS A 44 -18.25 29.60 8.72
C HIS A 44 -18.25 28.25 7.98
N PHE A 45 -18.57 27.19 8.72
CA PHE A 45 -18.50 25.82 8.25
C PHE A 45 -19.77 25.07 8.64
N ALA A 46 -20.34 24.33 7.69
CA ALA A 46 -21.55 23.55 7.92
C ALA A 46 -21.26 22.05 7.75
N ILE A 47 -21.70 21.26 8.72
CA ILE A 47 -21.79 19.80 8.62
C ILE A 47 -23.17 19.46 8.09
N LEU A 48 -23.23 18.60 7.07
CA LEU A 48 -24.48 18.19 6.44
C LEU A 48 -24.66 16.68 6.56
N ASP A 49 -25.86 16.21 6.24
CA ASP A 49 -26.08 14.81 5.88
C ASP A 49 -25.96 14.60 4.35
N GLU A 50 -26.18 13.37 3.90
CA GLU A 50 -26.12 13.01 2.48
C GLU A 50 -27.16 13.73 1.63
N SER A 51 -28.33 14.07 2.19
CA SER A 51 -29.38 14.83 1.48
C SER A 51 -29.04 16.31 1.31
N GLY A 52 -28.00 16.79 2.01
CA GLY A 52 -27.58 18.19 2.01
C GLY A 52 -28.28 19.04 3.07
N ALA A 53 -29.02 18.42 4.00
CA ALA A 53 -29.59 19.14 5.12
C ALA A 53 -28.49 19.49 6.14
N VAL A 54 -28.49 20.74 6.62
CA VAL A 54 -27.51 21.22 7.60
C VAL A 54 -27.80 20.59 8.95
N GLN A 55 -26.84 19.84 9.47
CA GLN A 55 -26.90 19.19 10.77
C GLN A 55 -26.34 20.09 11.87
N SER A 56 -25.29 20.87 11.56
CA SER A 56 -24.75 21.89 12.46
C SER A 56 -23.92 22.93 11.70
N GLU A 57 -23.80 24.13 12.29
CA GLU A 57 -22.95 25.21 11.79
C GLU A 57 -21.97 25.65 12.87
N HIS A 58 -20.75 25.98 12.44
CA HIS A 58 -19.64 26.34 13.30
C HIS A 58 -18.93 27.56 12.72
N VAL A 59 -18.34 28.37 13.60
CA VAL A 59 -17.43 29.45 13.22
C VAL A 59 -16.06 29.12 13.78
N PHE A 60 -15.06 29.12 12.92
CA PHE A 60 -13.67 28.83 13.28
C PHE A 60 -12.80 30.07 13.10
N THR A 61 -11.85 30.23 14.02
CA THR A 61 -10.88 31.33 14.08
C THR A 61 -9.48 30.77 14.34
N PRO A 62 -8.41 31.59 14.32
CA PRO A 62 -7.09 31.14 14.73
C PRO A 62 -7.05 30.53 16.14
N GLU A 63 -7.86 31.05 17.07
CA GLU A 63 -7.97 30.60 18.46
C GLU A 63 -8.91 29.41 18.63
N GLN A 64 -9.88 29.24 17.72
CA GLN A 64 -10.85 28.15 17.70
C GLN A 64 -10.74 27.38 16.38
N GLN A 65 -9.77 26.47 16.30
CA GLN A 65 -9.53 25.66 15.11
C GLN A 65 -10.60 24.58 14.91
N PRO A 66 -10.92 24.22 13.65
CA PRO A 66 -11.76 23.07 13.38
C PRO A 66 -11.04 21.77 13.79
N PRO A 67 -11.80 20.75 14.23
CA PRO A 67 -11.26 19.41 14.39
C PRO A 67 -10.89 18.82 13.02
N PHE A 68 -10.28 17.63 13.03
CA PHE A 68 -10.19 16.85 11.80
C PHE A 68 -11.59 16.55 11.26
N ILE A 69 -11.74 16.68 9.95
CA ILE A 69 -12.93 16.28 9.22
C ILE A 69 -12.75 14.80 8.89
N GLU A 70 -13.67 13.99 9.40
CA GLU A 70 -13.69 12.54 9.23
C GLU A 70 -13.95 12.12 7.77
N PRO A 71 -13.42 10.96 7.33
CA PRO A 71 -13.72 10.40 6.02
C PRO A 71 -15.23 10.29 5.78
N GLN A 72 -15.66 10.61 4.56
CA GLN A 72 -17.06 10.54 4.12
C GLN A 72 -18.04 11.49 4.86
N ALA A 73 -17.58 12.30 5.81
CA ALA A 73 -18.41 13.30 6.46
C ALA A 73 -18.79 14.41 5.48
N TRP A 74 -20.10 14.62 5.26
CA TRP A 74 -20.60 15.66 4.37
C TRP A 74 -20.45 17.04 5.01
N HIS A 75 -19.81 17.96 4.30
CA HIS A 75 -19.55 19.30 4.80
C HIS A 75 -19.44 20.34 3.67
N LYS A 76 -19.45 21.62 4.05
CA LYS A 76 -19.13 22.74 3.16
C LYS A 76 -18.63 23.95 3.94
N ILE A 77 -17.85 24.79 3.26
CA ILE A 77 -17.52 26.13 3.73
C ILE A 77 -18.68 27.06 3.34
N GLY A 78 -19.33 27.68 4.33
CA GLY A 78 -20.49 28.56 4.13
C GLY A 78 -20.06 29.97 3.69
N SER A 79 -19.35 30.66 4.56
CA SER A 79 -18.86 32.03 4.34
C SER A 79 -17.54 32.25 5.07
N ALA A 80 -16.87 33.37 4.80
CA ALA A 80 -15.62 33.75 5.43
C ALA A 80 -15.52 35.27 5.54
N SER A 81 -14.80 35.77 6.55
CA SER A 81 -14.48 37.20 6.66
C SER A 81 -13.59 37.66 5.50
N ASP A 82 -13.60 38.96 5.20
CA ASP A 82 -12.82 39.53 4.09
C ASP A 82 -11.31 39.30 4.25
N ASP A 83 -10.81 39.28 5.48
CA ASP A 83 -9.40 39.07 5.80
C ASP A 83 -9.04 37.60 6.07
N MET A 84 -9.97 36.67 5.83
CA MET A 84 -9.77 35.26 6.13
C MET A 84 -8.61 34.67 5.33
N GLN A 85 -7.76 33.93 6.03
CA GLN A 85 -6.75 33.05 5.45
C GLN A 85 -6.86 31.67 6.07
N CYS A 86 -6.93 30.62 5.26
CA CYS A 86 -6.94 29.25 5.76
C CYS A 86 -6.11 28.32 4.88
N GLN A 87 -5.77 27.16 5.41
CA GLN A 87 -5.05 26.12 4.68
C GLN A 87 -5.68 24.76 4.90
N LEU A 88 -5.84 24.00 3.82
CA LEU A 88 -6.37 22.65 3.87
C LEU A 88 -5.26 21.62 3.62
N ARG A 89 -5.16 20.64 4.51
CA ARG A 89 -4.28 19.48 4.39
C ARG A 89 -5.09 18.20 4.43
N PHE A 90 -4.67 17.20 3.68
CA PHE A 90 -5.26 15.86 3.69
C PHE A 90 -4.33 14.87 4.33
N TYR A 91 -4.90 14.02 5.16
CA TYR A 91 -4.22 13.02 5.95
C TYR A 91 -4.81 11.64 5.70
N CYS A 92 -4.00 10.61 5.89
CA CYS A 92 -4.41 9.21 5.82
C CYS A 92 -3.64 8.39 6.86
N LEU A 93 -4.02 7.13 6.98
CA LEU A 93 -3.21 6.15 7.72
C LEU A 93 -1.89 5.88 6.99
N PRO A 94 -0.82 5.46 7.70
CA PRO A 94 0.47 5.19 7.07
C PRO A 94 0.39 4.18 5.93
N GLN A 95 -0.41 3.12 6.07
CA GLN A 95 -0.62 2.11 5.03
C GLN A 95 -1.20 2.64 3.71
N ASP A 96 -1.85 3.81 3.74
CA ASP A 96 -2.48 4.42 2.57
C ASP A 96 -1.63 5.55 1.98
N TYR A 97 -0.51 5.93 2.60
CA TYR A 97 0.24 7.14 2.23
C TYR A 97 0.67 7.13 0.76
N PHE A 98 1.35 6.08 0.31
CA PHE A 98 1.85 6.01 -1.05
C PHE A 98 0.74 5.79 -2.08
N SER A 99 -0.34 5.08 -1.75
CA SER A 99 -1.49 4.92 -2.64
C SER A 99 -2.27 6.24 -2.81
N LYS A 100 -2.41 7.02 -1.75
CA LYS A 100 -3.08 8.34 -1.78
C LYS A 100 -2.24 9.40 -2.49
N LYS A 101 -0.94 9.47 -2.17
CA LYS A 101 -0.03 10.50 -2.70
C LYS A 101 0.39 10.25 -4.14
N TYR A 102 0.76 9.01 -4.46
CA TYR A 102 1.37 8.62 -5.74
C TYR A 102 0.48 7.74 -6.61
N GLN A 103 -0.77 7.48 -6.18
CA GLN A 103 -1.73 6.67 -6.92
C GLN A 103 -1.22 5.25 -7.21
N LEU A 104 -0.33 4.74 -6.36
CA LEU A 104 0.07 3.34 -6.37
C LEU A 104 -1.11 2.45 -5.96
N THR A 105 -1.09 1.19 -6.40
CA THR A 105 -1.95 0.17 -5.81
C THR A 105 -1.68 0.08 -4.30
N ALA A 106 -2.73 -0.09 -3.51
CA ALA A 106 -2.60 -0.24 -2.06
C ALA A 106 -1.60 -1.35 -1.68
N THR A 107 -0.86 -1.12 -0.59
CA THR A 107 0.04 -2.10 0.02
C THR A 107 -0.70 -3.42 0.19
N HIS A 108 -0.02 -4.53 -0.12
CA HIS A 108 -0.67 -5.83 -0.08
C HIS A 108 -1.16 -6.14 1.34
N SER A 109 -2.41 -6.59 1.48
CA SER A 109 -3.03 -6.85 2.80
C SER A 109 -2.22 -7.86 3.62
N GLU A 110 -1.62 -8.85 2.96
CA GLU A 110 -0.76 -9.84 3.63
C GLU A 110 0.57 -9.26 4.14
N VAL A 111 1.09 -8.18 3.54
CA VAL A 111 2.24 -7.45 4.09
C VAL A 111 1.80 -6.72 5.36
N LEU A 112 0.64 -6.07 5.35
CA LEU A 112 0.08 -5.42 6.54
C LEU A 112 -0.17 -6.44 7.67
N ALA A 113 -0.72 -7.61 7.33
CA ALA A 113 -0.99 -8.68 8.29
C ALA A 113 0.29 -9.35 8.83
N ALA A 114 1.40 -9.27 8.10
CA ALA A 114 2.71 -9.75 8.55
C ALA A 114 3.37 -8.82 9.58
N MET A 115 3.10 -7.51 9.53
CA MET A 115 3.78 -6.51 10.37
C MET A 115 3.84 -6.82 11.88
N PRO A 116 2.78 -7.35 12.53
CA PRO A 116 2.86 -7.70 13.96
C PRO A 116 3.91 -8.77 14.32
N TYR A 117 4.36 -9.55 13.33
CA TYR A 117 5.39 -10.58 13.51
C TYR A 117 6.80 -10.08 13.21
N LEU A 118 6.93 -8.90 12.59
CA LEU A 118 8.21 -8.38 12.13
C LEU A 118 8.74 -7.33 13.11
N HIS A 119 10.06 -7.33 13.33
CA HIS A 119 10.72 -6.45 14.31
C HIS A 119 11.71 -5.46 13.66
N GLY A 120 11.50 -5.15 12.37
CA GLY A 120 12.45 -4.38 11.56
C GLY A 120 13.54 -5.28 10.96
N GLY A 121 14.61 -4.65 10.47
CA GLY A 121 15.75 -5.34 9.84
C GLY A 121 15.87 -5.06 8.34
N HIS A 122 16.54 -5.97 7.64
CA HIS A 122 16.74 -5.95 6.21
C HIS A 122 15.68 -6.83 5.53
N ALA A 123 14.88 -6.23 4.66
CA ALA A 123 13.87 -6.90 3.86
C ALA A 123 14.23 -6.94 2.38
N LEU A 124 13.72 -7.97 1.68
CA LEU A 124 13.85 -8.11 0.23
C LEU A 124 12.46 -8.22 -0.43
N ASP A 125 12.17 -7.28 -1.33
CA ASP A 125 11.00 -7.27 -2.20
C ASP A 125 11.33 -7.93 -3.55
N VAL A 126 10.91 -9.19 -3.72
CA VAL A 126 11.16 -10.00 -4.92
C VAL A 126 10.05 -9.73 -5.95
N GLY A 127 10.32 -8.85 -6.91
CA GLY A 127 9.34 -8.37 -7.89
C GLY A 127 8.52 -7.18 -7.38
N CYS A 128 9.23 -6.12 -7.00
CA CYS A 128 8.66 -4.98 -6.29
C CYS A 128 7.70 -4.11 -7.12
N GLY A 129 7.70 -4.25 -8.45
CA GLY A 129 6.97 -3.36 -9.36
C GLY A 129 7.31 -1.90 -9.10
N SER A 130 6.30 -1.06 -8.91
CA SER A 130 6.49 0.36 -8.54
C SER A 130 6.70 0.57 -7.03
N GLY A 131 6.90 -0.50 -6.26
CA GLY A 131 7.39 -0.48 -4.87
C GLY A 131 6.35 -0.25 -3.79
N ARG A 132 5.07 -0.55 -4.01
CA ARG A 132 3.98 -0.33 -3.00
C ARG A 132 4.26 -0.95 -1.63
N ASN A 133 4.96 -2.08 -1.61
CA ASN A 133 5.31 -2.81 -0.38
C ASN A 133 6.67 -2.32 0.15
N ALA A 134 7.67 -2.20 -0.71
CA ALA A 134 9.00 -1.69 -0.34
C ALA A 134 8.95 -0.29 0.30
N LEU A 135 8.17 0.62 -0.27
CA LEU A 135 7.97 1.97 0.26
C LEU A 135 7.29 1.94 1.64
N TYR A 136 6.26 1.10 1.80
CA TYR A 136 5.58 0.93 3.09
C TYR A 136 6.50 0.38 4.17
N LEU A 137 7.29 -0.67 3.88
CA LEU A 137 8.24 -1.21 4.85
C LEU A 137 9.34 -0.21 5.19
N SER A 138 9.85 0.54 4.20
CA SER A 138 10.86 1.57 4.47
C SER A 138 10.33 2.68 5.39
N GLN A 139 9.06 3.07 5.25
CA GLN A 139 8.38 3.98 6.18
C GLN A 139 8.31 3.42 7.62
N HIS A 140 8.37 2.11 7.79
CA HIS A 140 8.36 1.42 9.08
C HIS A 140 9.77 1.03 9.56
N GLY A 141 10.82 1.66 9.00
CA GLY A 141 12.19 1.53 9.48
C GLY A 141 12.94 0.29 8.98
N PHE A 142 12.41 -0.41 7.98
CA PHE A 142 13.16 -1.47 7.31
C PHE A 142 14.18 -0.86 6.33
N LYS A 143 15.35 -1.50 6.28
CA LYS A 143 16.20 -1.42 5.10
C LYS A 143 15.62 -2.37 4.06
N VAL A 144 15.34 -1.90 2.86
CA VAL A 144 14.67 -2.71 1.83
C VAL A 144 15.52 -2.77 0.57
N ASP A 145 15.81 -3.98 0.10
CA ASP A 145 16.27 -4.22 -1.26
C ASP A 145 15.05 -4.53 -2.12
N ALA A 146 14.86 -3.80 -3.22
CA ALA A 146 13.68 -3.88 -4.08
C ALA A 146 14.09 -4.25 -5.50
N TRP A 147 13.68 -5.44 -5.95
CA TRP A 147 14.09 -5.99 -7.24
C TRP A 147 12.92 -6.11 -8.20
N ASP A 148 13.13 -5.72 -9.45
CA ASP A 148 12.16 -5.98 -10.53
C ASP A 148 12.88 -6.04 -11.89
N VAL A 149 12.25 -6.64 -12.90
CA VAL A 149 12.78 -6.66 -14.27
C VAL A 149 12.33 -5.43 -15.07
N ASN A 150 11.20 -4.83 -14.70
CA ASN A 150 10.54 -3.74 -15.40
C ASN A 150 11.14 -2.38 -15.02
N GLU A 151 11.99 -1.86 -15.91
CA GLU A 151 12.68 -0.60 -15.70
C GLU A 151 11.73 0.61 -15.55
N ASN A 152 10.55 0.60 -16.18
CA ASN A 152 9.59 1.71 -16.04
C ASN A 152 9.01 1.76 -14.62
N SER A 153 8.69 0.60 -14.05
CA SER A 153 8.23 0.49 -12.66
C SER A 153 9.33 0.92 -11.68
N LEU A 154 10.57 0.51 -11.94
CA LEU A 154 11.72 0.93 -11.15
C LEU A 154 12.03 2.42 -11.26
N GLN A 155 11.84 3.04 -12.43
CA GLN A 155 11.96 4.49 -12.59
C GLN A 155 10.92 5.24 -11.75
N THR A 156 9.67 4.76 -11.76
CA THR A 156 8.61 5.30 -10.89
C THR A 156 9.02 5.21 -9.42
N LEU A 157 9.52 4.05 -8.98
CA LEU A 157 9.99 3.84 -7.61
C LEU A 157 11.16 4.77 -7.25
N ARG A 158 12.17 4.91 -8.13
CA ARG A 158 13.31 5.82 -7.92
C ARG A 158 12.86 7.27 -7.77
N GLN A 159 11.90 7.72 -8.58
CA GLN A 159 11.36 9.07 -8.48
C GLN A 159 10.67 9.31 -7.12
N ILE A 160 9.89 8.34 -6.65
CA ILE A 160 9.23 8.43 -5.33
C ILE A 160 10.27 8.45 -4.22
N VAL A 161 11.26 7.54 -4.26
CA VAL A 161 12.36 7.47 -3.29
C VAL A 161 13.13 8.77 -3.21
N GLN A 162 13.45 9.38 -4.36
CA GLN A 162 14.12 10.68 -4.41
C GLN A 162 13.24 11.81 -3.84
N THR A 163 11.95 11.82 -4.18
CA THR A 163 11.01 12.86 -3.73
C THR A 163 10.74 12.79 -2.22
N GLU A 164 10.63 11.58 -1.69
CA GLU A 164 10.40 11.32 -0.26
C GLU A 164 11.69 11.24 0.57
N GLN A 165 12.87 11.36 -0.08
CA GLN A 165 14.18 11.28 0.57
C GLN A 165 14.38 9.98 1.37
N ILE A 166 14.05 8.85 0.76
CA ILE A 166 14.13 7.53 1.40
C ILE A 166 15.54 6.95 1.24
N ASP A 167 16.35 6.99 2.29
CA ASP A 167 17.74 6.51 2.24
C ASP A 167 17.87 4.97 2.35
N GLN A 168 16.89 4.31 2.95
CA GLN A 168 16.97 2.89 3.31
C GLN A 168 16.37 1.94 2.26
N LEU A 169 16.19 2.39 1.01
CA LEU A 169 15.61 1.58 -0.06
C LEU A 169 16.58 1.47 -1.25
N GLN A 170 17.09 0.27 -1.49
CA GLN A 170 18.04 -0.03 -2.58
C GLN A 170 17.31 -0.68 -3.75
N ILE A 171 17.36 -0.04 -4.92
CA ILE A 171 16.59 -0.46 -6.10
C ILE A 171 17.52 -1.13 -7.09
N GLN A 172 17.22 -2.36 -7.50
CA GLN A 172 18.01 -3.09 -8.49
C GLN A 172 17.12 -3.67 -9.59
N ARG A 173 17.58 -3.52 -10.84
CA ARG A 173 16.97 -4.24 -11.96
C ARG A 173 17.53 -5.66 -12.01
N ARG A 174 16.66 -6.65 -11.88
CA ARG A 174 17.02 -8.07 -11.89
C ARG A 174 15.99 -8.87 -12.68
N ASP A 175 16.47 -9.80 -13.49
CA ASP A 175 15.64 -10.79 -14.16
C ASP A 175 15.80 -12.14 -13.46
N LEU A 176 14.77 -12.51 -12.70
CA LEU A 176 14.78 -13.73 -11.89
C LEU A 176 14.80 -15.01 -12.74
N ASN A 177 14.35 -14.96 -14.01
CA ASN A 177 14.44 -16.11 -14.92
C ASN A 177 15.87 -16.33 -15.43
N THR A 178 16.69 -15.29 -15.41
CA THR A 178 18.11 -15.36 -15.79
C THR A 178 19.00 -15.69 -14.59
N ASP A 179 18.77 -15.04 -13.45
CA ASP A 179 19.52 -15.26 -12.22
C ASP A 179 18.62 -15.09 -10.98
N ALA A 180 18.30 -16.22 -10.34
CA ALA A 180 17.50 -16.28 -9.13
C ALA A 180 18.35 -16.14 -7.84
N SER A 181 19.65 -15.92 -7.93
CA SER A 181 20.54 -15.86 -6.77
C SER A 181 20.20 -14.68 -5.86
N ILE A 182 20.13 -14.97 -4.56
CA ILE A 182 19.83 -13.97 -3.54
C ILE A 182 21.08 -13.77 -2.66
N PRO A 183 21.94 -12.77 -2.97
CA PRO A 183 23.05 -12.45 -2.10
C PRO A 183 22.55 -11.81 -0.80
N GLY A 184 23.17 -12.18 0.31
CA GLY A 184 22.91 -11.59 1.62
C GLY A 184 22.06 -12.47 2.54
N GLN A 185 21.63 -11.85 3.63
CA GLN A 185 20.79 -12.45 4.66
C GLN A 185 19.74 -11.41 5.06
N TYR A 186 18.48 -11.84 5.16
CA TYR A 186 17.33 -10.96 5.35
C TYR A 186 16.45 -11.48 6.49
N GLU A 187 15.93 -10.56 7.29
CA GLU A 187 14.91 -10.82 8.30
C GLU A 187 13.53 -11.06 7.66
N PHE A 188 13.28 -10.47 6.49
CA PHE A 188 12.00 -10.63 5.79
C PHE A 188 12.17 -10.65 4.28
N ILE A 189 11.82 -11.74 3.62
CA ILE A 189 11.77 -11.82 2.15
C ILE A 189 10.32 -12.00 1.73
N TYR A 190 9.88 -11.25 0.74
CA TYR A 190 8.50 -11.37 0.27
C TYR A 190 8.38 -11.25 -1.25
N CYS A 191 7.42 -12.01 -1.79
CA CYS A 191 7.14 -12.11 -3.21
C CYS A 191 5.62 -12.17 -3.39
N THR A 192 4.99 -11.02 -3.61
CA THR A 192 3.52 -10.93 -3.68
C THR A 192 3.05 -10.64 -5.10
N VAL A 193 2.34 -11.59 -5.72
CA VAL A 193 1.67 -11.45 -7.02
C VAL A 193 2.69 -11.32 -8.18
N VAL A 194 3.81 -12.05 -8.10
CA VAL A 194 4.93 -12.00 -9.08
C VAL A 194 5.26 -13.36 -9.68
N MET A 195 5.30 -14.43 -8.86
CA MET A 195 5.76 -15.75 -9.31
C MET A 195 4.98 -16.30 -10.51
N MET A 196 3.72 -15.89 -10.71
CA MET A 196 2.93 -16.29 -11.88
C MET A 196 3.40 -15.70 -13.21
N PHE A 197 4.36 -14.77 -13.21
CA PHE A 197 5.01 -14.23 -14.41
C PHE A 197 6.41 -14.81 -14.64
N LEU A 198 6.87 -15.72 -13.78
CA LEU A 198 8.15 -16.41 -13.92
C LEU A 198 7.98 -17.72 -14.68
N GLU A 199 9.06 -18.19 -15.29
CA GLU A 199 9.07 -19.53 -15.88
C GLU A 199 9.00 -20.59 -14.77
N ALA A 200 8.23 -21.67 -14.99
CA ALA A 200 8.08 -22.74 -14.01
C ALA A 200 9.44 -23.33 -13.54
N LYS A 201 10.44 -23.39 -14.43
CA LYS A 201 11.80 -23.88 -14.11
C LYS A 201 12.55 -23.00 -13.10
N THR A 202 12.17 -21.73 -12.98
CA THR A 202 12.80 -20.75 -12.09
C THR A 202 12.36 -20.95 -10.64
N ILE A 203 11.10 -21.36 -10.43
CA ILE A 203 10.44 -21.37 -9.12
C ILE A 203 11.17 -22.22 -8.06
N PRO A 204 11.58 -23.48 -8.33
CA PRO A 204 12.25 -24.29 -7.31
C PRO A 204 13.57 -23.65 -6.83
N SER A 205 14.35 -23.10 -7.77
CA SER A 205 15.62 -22.43 -7.47
C SER A 205 15.38 -21.15 -6.68
N LEU A 206 14.42 -20.30 -7.11
CA LEU A 206 14.10 -19.06 -6.42
C LEU A 206 13.64 -19.30 -4.98
N ILE A 207 12.73 -20.24 -4.75
CA ILE A 207 12.26 -20.56 -3.39
C ILE A 207 13.42 -21.05 -2.52
N THR A 208 14.29 -21.92 -3.06
CA THR A 208 15.49 -22.39 -2.36
C THR A 208 16.41 -21.22 -1.98
N GLN A 209 16.63 -20.27 -2.89
CA GLN A 209 17.44 -19.08 -2.64
C GLN A 209 16.81 -18.18 -1.57
N MET A 210 15.48 -17.98 -1.61
CA MET A 210 14.76 -17.22 -0.58
C MET A 210 14.95 -17.86 0.81
N GLN A 211 14.76 -19.18 0.91
CA GLN A 211 14.94 -19.91 2.17
C GLN A 211 16.37 -19.85 2.70
N GLN A 212 17.38 -19.94 1.83
CA GLN A 212 18.80 -19.85 2.18
C GLN A 212 19.20 -18.45 2.64
N ALA A 213 18.67 -17.42 1.99
CA ALA A 213 18.93 -16.01 2.30
C ALA A 213 18.11 -15.49 3.49
N THR A 214 17.17 -16.26 4.03
CA THR A 214 16.42 -15.85 5.23
C THR A 214 17.21 -16.24 6.48
N VAL A 215 17.38 -15.30 7.42
CA VAL A 215 18.01 -15.58 8.72
C VAL A 215 17.17 -16.53 9.56
N SER A 216 17.78 -17.19 10.54
CA SER A 216 17.05 -17.96 11.54
C SER A 216 16.09 -17.04 12.33
N GLY A 217 14.84 -17.46 12.53
CA GLY A 217 13.77 -16.62 13.07
C GLY A 217 13.15 -15.63 12.08
N GLY A 218 13.74 -15.44 10.88
CA GLY A 218 13.25 -14.58 9.81
C GLY A 218 12.04 -15.17 9.07
N TYR A 219 11.44 -14.38 8.19
CA TYR A 219 10.16 -14.70 7.56
C TYR A 219 10.20 -14.69 6.03
N ASN A 220 9.43 -15.58 5.42
CA ASN A 220 9.04 -15.53 4.02
C ASN A 220 7.54 -15.27 3.88
N LEU A 221 7.16 -14.32 3.02
CA LEU A 221 5.78 -14.10 2.60
C LEU A 221 5.64 -14.31 1.09
N ILE A 222 4.81 -15.26 0.68
CA ILE A 222 4.51 -15.51 -0.73
C ILE A 222 3.00 -15.43 -0.96
N VAL A 223 2.61 -14.71 -2.01
CA VAL A 223 1.24 -14.72 -2.54
C VAL A 223 1.32 -14.95 -4.04
N CYS A 224 0.68 -15.99 -4.56
CA CYS A 224 0.75 -16.33 -5.99
C CYS A 224 -0.55 -16.96 -6.46
N ALA A 225 -0.86 -16.77 -7.75
CA ALA A 225 -1.97 -17.46 -8.39
C ALA A 225 -1.74 -18.98 -8.39
N MET A 226 -2.84 -19.72 -8.35
CA MET A 226 -2.89 -21.17 -8.43
C MET A 226 -3.60 -21.63 -9.68
N ASP A 227 -3.30 -22.85 -10.10
CA ASP A 227 -4.04 -23.58 -11.12
C ASP A 227 -4.83 -24.71 -10.46
N THR A 228 -6.16 -24.62 -10.55
CA THR A 228 -7.09 -25.53 -9.86
C THR A 228 -8.19 -25.98 -10.83
N ALA A 229 -8.75 -27.16 -10.60
CA ALA A 229 -9.73 -27.74 -11.52
C ALA A 229 -11.02 -26.90 -11.66
N ASP A 230 -11.44 -26.22 -10.58
CA ASP A 230 -12.64 -25.38 -10.55
C ASP A 230 -12.39 -23.94 -10.98
N LEU A 231 -11.20 -23.39 -10.72
CA LEU A 231 -10.74 -22.11 -11.28
C LEU A 231 -9.32 -22.28 -11.89
N PRO A 232 -9.22 -22.65 -13.18
CA PRO A 232 -7.94 -22.77 -13.86
C PRO A 232 -7.15 -21.47 -13.85
N ALA A 233 -5.82 -21.55 -13.91
CA ALA A 233 -4.97 -20.37 -14.02
C ALA A 233 -5.23 -19.60 -15.33
N GLN A 234 -4.97 -18.29 -15.29
CA GLN A 234 -5.05 -17.47 -16.50
C GLN A 234 -4.04 -17.95 -17.55
N PRO A 235 -4.43 -17.98 -18.84
CA PRO A 235 -3.60 -18.58 -19.89
C PRO A 235 -2.29 -17.83 -20.15
N ASP A 236 -2.18 -16.58 -19.70
CA ASP A 236 -0.97 -15.76 -19.82
C ASP A 236 -0.03 -15.85 -18.61
N PHE A 237 -0.34 -16.66 -17.60
CA PHE A 237 0.58 -16.98 -16.51
C PHE A 237 1.49 -18.16 -16.90
N PRO A 238 2.81 -17.97 -17.05
CA PRO A 238 3.73 -19.09 -17.35
C PRO A 238 3.90 -20.05 -16.17
N PHE A 239 3.46 -19.67 -14.98
CA PHE A 239 3.47 -20.50 -13.78
C PHE A 239 2.26 -20.22 -12.90
N ALA A 240 1.77 -21.24 -12.22
CA ALA A 240 0.82 -21.14 -11.13
C ALA A 240 1.01 -22.36 -10.21
N PHE A 241 0.83 -22.18 -8.91
CA PHE A 241 0.99 -23.29 -7.95
C PHE A 241 -0.16 -24.29 -8.06
N GLN A 242 0.15 -25.55 -7.87
CA GLN A 242 -0.83 -26.60 -7.62
C GLN A 242 -1.25 -26.65 -6.14
N PRO A 243 -2.40 -27.25 -5.79
CA PRO A 243 -2.81 -27.43 -4.40
C PRO A 243 -1.74 -28.14 -3.56
N GLY A 244 -1.41 -27.56 -2.41
CA GLY A 244 -0.39 -28.06 -1.47
C GLY A 244 1.06 -27.89 -1.93
N GLU A 245 1.33 -27.38 -3.14
CA GLU A 245 2.69 -27.31 -3.67
C GLU A 245 3.57 -26.33 -2.87
N LEU A 246 3.06 -25.14 -2.56
CA LEU A 246 3.85 -24.13 -1.83
C LEU A 246 4.10 -24.53 -0.38
N SER A 247 3.14 -25.18 0.29
CA SER A 247 3.37 -25.66 1.67
C SER A 247 4.42 -26.77 1.72
N ALA A 248 4.46 -27.65 0.71
CA ALA A 248 5.49 -28.68 0.60
C ALA A 248 6.91 -28.08 0.47
N TYR A 249 7.08 -26.99 -0.28
CA TYR A 249 8.38 -26.30 -0.35
C TYR A 249 8.88 -25.81 1.01
N TYR A 250 7.98 -25.46 1.92
CA TYR A 250 8.28 -24.90 3.24
C TYR A 250 8.15 -25.94 4.37
N GLU A 251 8.25 -27.23 4.06
CA GLU A 251 8.35 -28.28 5.07
C GLU A 251 9.55 -27.99 6.01
N GLY A 252 9.33 -28.13 7.32
CA GLY A 252 10.32 -27.79 8.35
C GLY A 252 10.36 -26.33 8.78
N TRP A 253 9.61 -25.44 8.11
CA TRP A 253 9.37 -24.07 8.58
C TRP A 253 8.12 -24.00 9.45
N LYS A 254 8.08 -23.02 10.35
CA LYS A 254 6.87 -22.74 11.13
C LYS A 254 5.90 -21.93 10.28
N ILE A 255 4.81 -22.55 9.86
CA ILE A 255 3.75 -21.88 9.11
C ILE A 255 2.93 -21.00 10.05
N VAL A 256 3.01 -19.68 9.87
CA VAL A 256 2.23 -18.69 10.63
C VAL A 256 0.86 -18.48 9.98
N LYS A 257 0.81 -18.47 8.66
CA LYS A 257 -0.42 -18.41 7.88
C LYS A 257 -0.29 -19.22 6.60
N TYR A 258 -1.31 -20.01 6.29
CA TYR A 258 -1.47 -20.68 5.01
C TYR A 258 -2.94 -20.72 4.61
N ASN A 259 -3.24 -20.39 3.36
CA ASN A 259 -4.54 -20.67 2.75
C ASN A 259 -4.41 -20.67 1.22
N GLU A 260 -5.38 -21.30 0.57
CA GLU A 260 -5.52 -21.40 -0.88
C GLU A 260 -6.89 -20.85 -1.29
N ASN A 261 -7.22 -19.65 -0.80
CA ASN A 261 -8.54 -19.08 -0.94
C ASN A 261 -8.75 -18.44 -2.32
N VAL A 262 -10.01 -18.29 -2.72
CA VAL A 262 -10.39 -17.49 -3.88
C VAL A 262 -10.17 -16.01 -3.58
N GLY A 263 -9.44 -15.34 -4.46
CA GLY A 263 -9.26 -13.89 -4.48
C GLY A 263 -9.66 -13.28 -5.82
N GLU A 264 -9.38 -11.99 -5.97
CA GLU A 264 -9.69 -11.24 -7.18
C GLU A 264 -8.43 -10.60 -7.75
N LEU A 265 -8.22 -10.75 -9.06
CA LEU A 265 -7.21 -10.00 -9.79
C LEU A 265 -7.61 -8.53 -9.91
N HIS A 266 -6.60 -7.66 -10.13
CA HIS A 266 -6.86 -6.27 -10.51
C HIS A 266 -7.48 -6.14 -11.92
N ARG A 267 -7.36 -7.18 -12.76
CA ARG A 267 -7.95 -7.24 -14.10
C ARG A 267 -9.44 -7.53 -14.00
N VAL A 268 -10.18 -7.00 -14.99
CA VAL A 268 -11.61 -7.19 -15.12
C VAL A 268 -11.95 -8.00 -16.36
N ASP A 269 -13.06 -8.73 -16.33
CA ASP A 269 -13.66 -9.41 -17.46
C ASP A 269 -14.36 -8.43 -18.43
N GLU A 270 -14.96 -8.94 -19.49
CA GLU A 270 -15.69 -8.16 -20.50
C GLU A 270 -16.89 -7.40 -19.89
N GLN A 271 -17.40 -7.87 -18.75
CA GLN A 271 -18.51 -7.27 -18.01
C GLN A 271 -18.04 -6.26 -16.94
N GLY A 272 -16.73 -6.03 -16.81
CA GLY A 272 -16.14 -5.12 -15.84
C GLY A 272 -16.05 -5.68 -14.42
N ASN A 273 -16.33 -6.96 -14.20
CA ASN A 273 -16.14 -7.61 -12.91
C ASN A 273 -14.69 -8.05 -12.75
N ARG A 274 -14.18 -8.04 -11.52
CA ARG A 274 -12.84 -8.56 -11.26
C ARG A 274 -12.79 -10.06 -11.48
N ILE A 275 -11.73 -10.50 -12.15
CA ILE A 275 -11.50 -11.92 -12.44
C ILE A 275 -11.15 -12.65 -11.14
N LYS A 276 -11.87 -13.73 -10.84
CA LYS A 276 -11.61 -14.59 -9.68
C LYS A 276 -10.51 -15.60 -9.99
N GLN A 277 -9.64 -15.87 -9.01
CA GLN A 277 -8.57 -16.85 -9.10
C GLN A 277 -8.29 -17.41 -7.71
N HIS A 278 -7.92 -18.69 -7.59
CA HIS A 278 -7.31 -19.19 -6.36
C HIS A 278 -5.92 -18.56 -6.16
N PHE A 279 -5.65 -18.09 -4.95
CA PHE A 279 -4.33 -17.63 -4.56
C PHE A 279 -3.83 -18.46 -3.38
N VAL A 280 -2.60 -18.95 -3.50
CA VAL A 280 -1.89 -19.46 -2.35
C VAL A 280 -1.26 -18.30 -1.61
N THR A 281 -1.48 -18.25 -0.30
CA THR A 281 -0.90 -17.26 0.61
C THR A 281 -0.15 -18.00 1.71
N LEU A 282 1.14 -17.72 1.85
CA LEU A 282 2.01 -18.32 2.86
C LEU A 282 2.77 -17.21 3.60
N LEU A 283 2.66 -17.18 4.93
CA LEU A 283 3.64 -16.54 5.81
C LEU A 283 4.30 -17.63 6.65
N ALA A 284 5.60 -17.83 6.45
CA ALA A 284 6.37 -18.88 7.13
C ALA A 284 7.60 -18.28 7.83
N GLN A 285 7.87 -18.76 9.04
CA GLN A 285 9.04 -18.38 9.83
C GLN A 285 10.10 -19.49 9.77
N LYS A 286 11.36 -19.11 9.54
CA LYS A 286 12.49 -20.05 9.57
C LYS A 286 12.74 -20.47 11.01
N SER A 287 12.74 -21.77 11.25
CA SER A 287 12.97 -22.33 12.58
C SER A 287 14.32 -21.87 13.16
N GLU A 288 14.33 -21.61 14.46
CA GLU A 288 15.56 -21.43 15.23
C GLU A 288 16.28 -22.78 15.32
N ALA A 289 17.55 -22.82 14.91
CA ALA A 289 18.38 -24.03 15.00
C ALA A 289 18.90 -24.24 16.42
#